data_AF-A0A7J2SXL3-F1
#
_entry.id   AF-A0A7J2SXL3-F1
#
_cell.length_a   1.000
_cell.length_b   1.000
_cell.length_c   1.000
_cell.angle_alpha   90.00
_cell.angle_beta   90.00
_cell.angle_gamma   90.00
#
_symmetry.space_group_name_H-M   'P 1'
#
loop_
_entity.id
_entity.type
_entity.pdbx_description
1 polymer ?
#
loop_
_entity_poly.entity_id
_entity_poly.type
_entity_poly.pdbx_seq_one_letter_code
_entity_poly.pdbx_strand_id
1 'polypeptide(L)'
;MVDVDAVYGPSKYLKAADLPPRPVTYTIERAEVRTFDSGPKVVVFFRETDKPFILNKINANVVKSLYGRDTDAWVGKQLTLAKRLIQTSDGQQVMCIRVLLPGREQRAERES
;
A
#
# COMPACT_ATOMS: atom_id res chain seq x y z
N MET A 1 19.74 -0.89 -24.65
CA MET A 1 19.14 -0.08 -23.57
C MET A 1 18.28 -1.05 -22.78
N VAL A 2 18.67 -1.37 -21.55
CA VAL A 2 17.93 -2.34 -20.73
C VAL A 2 16.77 -1.61 -20.08
N ASP A 3 15.55 -1.93 -20.51
CA ASP A 3 14.34 -1.41 -19.89
C ASP A 3 14.21 -2.02 -18.50
N VAL A 4 14.40 -1.20 -17.47
CA VAL A 4 14.38 -1.62 -16.07
C VAL A 4 13.01 -2.20 -15.71
N ASP A 5 11.92 -1.71 -16.30
CA ASP A 5 10.58 -2.27 -16.07
C ASP A 5 10.40 -3.65 -16.71
N ALA A 6 11.09 -3.94 -17.82
CA ALA A 6 11.15 -5.28 -18.42
C ALA A 6 12.01 -6.27 -17.60
N VAL A 7 13.09 -5.81 -16.95
CA VAL A 7 13.95 -6.65 -16.09
C VAL A 7 13.28 -7.02 -14.76
N TYR A 8 12.48 -6.12 -14.19
CA TYR A 8 11.69 -6.38 -12.98
C TYR A 8 10.25 -6.82 -13.26
N GLY A 9 9.95 -7.10 -14.53
CA GLY A 9 8.71 -7.67 -15.05
C GLY A 9 7.43 -6.83 -14.83
N PRO A 10 6.34 -7.19 -15.55
CA PRO A 10 5.00 -6.71 -15.23
C PRO A 10 4.64 -7.24 -13.84
N SER A 11 4.91 -6.44 -12.81
CA SER A 11 4.61 -6.84 -11.44
C SER A 11 3.10 -7.01 -11.29
N LYS A 12 2.70 -8.18 -10.80
CA LYS A 12 1.32 -8.48 -10.38
C LYS A 12 0.87 -7.63 -9.17
N TYR A 13 1.72 -6.71 -8.71
CA TYR A 13 1.54 -5.90 -7.52
C TYR A 13 1.55 -4.42 -7.87
N LEU A 14 0.82 -3.65 -7.09
CA LEU A 14 0.63 -2.23 -7.27
C LEU A 14 1.96 -1.49 -7.05
N LYS A 15 2.47 -0.80 -8.09
CA LYS A 15 3.70 0.01 -8.03
C LYS A 15 3.37 1.49 -7.91
N ALA A 16 4.35 2.28 -7.46
CA ALA A 16 4.21 3.72 -7.43
C ALA A 16 3.92 4.31 -8.82
N ALA A 17 4.35 3.68 -9.91
CA ALA A 17 4.00 4.11 -11.27
C ALA A 17 2.49 4.01 -11.55
N ASP A 18 1.81 2.97 -11.03
CA ASP A 18 0.40 2.66 -11.30
C ASP A 18 -0.60 3.60 -10.61
N LEU A 19 -0.22 4.26 -9.51
CA LEU A 19 -1.13 5.21 -8.86
C LEU A 19 -1.32 6.48 -9.72
N PRO A 20 -2.36 7.28 -9.52
CA PRO A 20 -2.38 8.65 -10.01
C PRO A 20 -1.53 9.58 -9.13
N PRO A 21 -1.24 10.82 -9.57
CA PRO A 21 -0.48 11.79 -8.78
C PRO A 21 -1.22 12.29 -7.52
N ARG A 22 -2.54 12.11 -7.46
CA ARG A 22 -3.37 12.46 -6.30
C ARG A 22 -3.53 11.25 -5.37
N PRO A 23 -3.73 11.45 -4.06
CA PRO A 23 -4.08 10.36 -3.14
C PRO A 23 -5.37 9.66 -3.58
N VAL A 24 -5.38 8.33 -3.55
CA VAL A 24 -6.55 7.52 -3.89
C VAL A 24 -6.90 6.63 -2.72
N THR A 25 -8.19 6.56 -2.41
CA THR A 25 -8.70 5.66 -1.38
C THR A 25 -9.18 4.37 -2.02
N TYR A 26 -8.69 3.25 -1.49
CA TYR A 26 -9.07 1.90 -1.89
C TYR A 26 -9.69 1.16 -0.72
N THR A 27 -10.66 0.29 -0.99
CA THR A 27 -11.32 -0.53 0.02
C THR A 27 -10.65 -1.89 0.08
N ILE A 28 -10.18 -2.29 1.26
CA ILE A 28 -9.57 -3.59 1.49
C ILE A 28 -10.63 -4.69 1.29
N GLU A 29 -10.40 -5.57 0.34
CA GLU A 29 -11.24 -6.75 0.12
C GLU A 29 -10.76 -7.95 0.93
N ARG A 30 -9.45 -8.18 0.96
CA ARG A 30 -8.80 -9.25 1.73
C ARG A 30 -7.34 -8.89 2.03
N ALA A 31 -6.79 -9.50 3.07
CA ALA A 31 -5.37 -9.41 3.41
C ALA A 31 -4.79 -10.81 3.58
N GLU A 32 -3.60 -11.05 3.03
CA GLU A 32 -2.91 -12.34 3.10
C GLU A 32 -1.44 -12.13 3.46
N VAL A 33 -0.85 -13.04 4.22
CA VAL A 33 0.60 -13.09 4.40
C VAL A 33 1.19 -13.93 3.27
N ARG A 34 2.09 -13.34 2.48
CA ARG A 34 2.86 -14.06 1.46
C ARG A 34 4.34 -14.03 1.79
N THR A 35 4.99 -15.17 1.60
CA THR A 35 6.43 -15.31 1.76
C THR A 35 7.13 -14.89 0.47
N PHE A 36 8.04 -13.93 0.58
CA PHE A 36 8.94 -13.51 -0.49
C PHE A 36 10.37 -13.86 -0.10
N ASP A 37 11.33 -13.77 -1.03
CA ASP A 37 12.75 -14.00 -0.74
C ASP A 37 13.29 -13.11 0.38
N SER A 38 12.73 -11.89 0.53
CA SER A 38 13.07 -10.98 1.63
C SER A 38 12.32 -11.26 2.94
N GLY A 39 11.59 -12.37 3.04
CA GLY A 39 10.77 -12.75 4.19
C GLY A 39 9.25 -12.54 4.00
N PRO A 40 8.44 -12.88 5.03
CA PRO A 40 7.00 -12.75 4.98
C PRO A 40 6.55 -11.29 4.96
N LYS A 41 5.62 -10.96 4.05
CA LYS A 41 5.01 -9.64 3.94
C LYS A 41 3.49 -9.76 3.84
N VAL A 42 2.79 -8.77 4.39
CA VAL A 42 1.34 -8.68 4.26
C VAL A 42 1.00 -8.08 2.89
N VAL A 43 0.08 -8.73 2.19
CA VAL A 43 -0.41 -8.34 0.87
C VAL A 43 -1.89 -8.03 1.01
N VAL A 44 -2.27 -6.82 0.62
CA VAL A 44 -3.64 -6.33 0.70
C VAL A 44 -4.23 -6.29 -0.70
N PHE A 45 -5.42 -6.82 -0.85
CA PHE A 45 -6.20 -6.79 -2.08
C PHE A 45 -7.29 -5.76 -1.94
N PHE A 46 -7.60 -5.07 -3.03
CA PHE A 46 -8.55 -3.98 -3.05
C PHE A 46 -9.71 -4.31 -3.97
N ARG A 47 -10.90 -3.77 -3.67
CA ARG A 47 -12.09 -3.97 -4.51
C ARG A 47 -12.01 -3.21 -5.83
N GLU A 48 -11.36 -2.05 -5.82
CA GLU A 48 -11.32 -1.13 -6.96
C GLU A 48 -10.16 -1.44 -7.93
N THR A 49 -9.28 -2.39 -7.60
CA THR A 49 -8.16 -2.76 -8.47
C THR A 49 -7.73 -4.22 -8.28
N ASP A 50 -7.49 -4.90 -9.40
CA ASP A 50 -6.98 -6.28 -9.41
C ASP A 50 -5.52 -6.40 -8.96
N LYS A 51 -4.81 -5.27 -8.81
CA LYS A 51 -3.40 -5.26 -8.39
C LYS A 51 -3.29 -5.23 -6.86
N PRO A 52 -2.90 -6.34 -6.19
CA PRO A 52 -2.62 -6.31 -4.77
C PRO A 52 -1.47 -5.37 -4.41
N PHE A 53 -1.53 -4.81 -3.20
CA PHE A 53 -0.49 -3.97 -2.64
C PHE A 53 0.30 -4.70 -1.55
N ILE A 54 1.62 -4.79 -1.76
CA ILE A 54 2.53 -5.35 -0.78
C ILE A 54 2.86 -4.29 0.27
N LEU A 55 2.56 -4.58 1.54
CA LEU A 55 2.92 -3.71 2.64
C LEU A 55 4.39 -3.90 3.02
N ASN A 56 5.18 -2.86 2.79
CA ASN A 56 6.49 -2.73 3.46
C ASN A 56 6.30 -2.48 4.96
N LYS A 57 7.37 -2.64 5.76
CA LYS A 57 7.31 -2.49 7.23
C LYS A 57 6.68 -1.17 7.68
N ILE A 58 6.94 -0.08 6.98
CA ILE A 58 6.40 1.25 7.33
C ILE A 58 4.90 1.28 7.07
N ASN A 59 4.46 0.87 5.88
CA ASN A 59 3.05 0.86 5.52
C ASN A 59 2.26 -0.13 6.41
N ALA A 60 2.81 -1.31 6.69
CA ALA A 60 2.22 -2.28 7.61
C ALA A 60 2.04 -1.69 9.01
N ASN A 61 3.02 -0.95 9.53
CA ASN A 61 2.90 -0.27 10.82
C ASN A 61 1.80 0.80 10.81
N VAL A 62 1.65 1.55 9.71
CA VAL A 62 0.57 2.54 9.58
C VAL A 62 -0.79 1.87 9.58
N VAL A 63 -1.00 0.83 8.76
CA VAL A 63 -2.27 0.09 8.74
C VAL A 63 -2.58 -0.55 10.10
N LYS A 64 -1.56 -1.11 10.76
CA LYS A 64 -1.67 -1.64 12.12
C LYS A 64 -2.08 -0.58 13.14
N SER A 65 -1.57 0.65 13.02
CA SER A 65 -1.98 1.75 13.89
C SER A 65 -3.40 2.22 13.63
N LEU A 66 -3.93 2.01 12.42
CA LEU A 66 -5.30 2.39 12.04
C LEU A 66 -6.34 1.36 12.44
N TYR A 67 -6.08 0.08 12.19
CA TYR A 67 -7.09 -0.99 12.31
C TYR A 67 -6.71 -2.09 13.29
N GLY A 68 -5.57 -1.94 13.98
CA GLY A 68 -5.08 -2.95 14.91
C GLY A 68 -4.23 -4.03 14.24
N ARG A 69 -3.82 -5.02 15.04
CA ARG A 69 -2.87 -6.07 14.61
C ARG A 69 -3.51 -7.16 13.76
N ASP A 70 -4.81 -7.33 13.89
CA ASP A 70 -5.57 -8.37 13.22
C ASP A 70 -5.86 -7.98 11.78
N THR A 71 -5.28 -8.71 10.83
CA THR A 71 -5.44 -8.45 9.40
C THR A 71 -6.84 -8.76 8.89
N ASP A 72 -7.56 -9.68 9.54
CA ASP A 72 -8.94 -10.00 9.17
C ASP A 72 -9.88 -8.83 9.47
N ALA A 73 -9.60 -8.08 10.56
CA ALA A 73 -10.33 -6.86 10.92
C ALA A 73 -10.10 -5.68 9.95
N TRP A 74 -9.14 -5.81 9.02
CA TRP A 74 -8.87 -4.78 8.01
C TRP A 74 -9.84 -4.87 6.83
N VAL A 75 -10.50 -6.01 6.63
CA VAL A 75 -11.45 -6.22 5.53
C VAL A 75 -12.60 -5.22 5.62
N GLY A 76 -12.93 -4.57 4.50
CA GLY A 76 -13.95 -3.53 4.40
C GLY A 76 -13.51 -2.14 4.89
N LYS A 77 -12.27 -1.98 5.39
CA LYS A 77 -11.70 -0.67 5.72
C LYS A 77 -11.09 0.01 4.49
N GLN A 78 -10.91 1.32 4.56
CA GLN A 78 -10.46 2.16 3.45
C GLN A 78 -9.03 2.67 3.66
N LEU A 79 -8.11 2.34 2.75
CA LEU A 79 -6.74 2.84 2.76
C LEU A 79 -6.54 3.91 1.69
N THR A 80 -6.09 5.08 2.11
CA THR A 80 -5.63 6.12 1.19
C THR A 80 -4.16 5.92 0.85
N LEU A 81 -3.88 5.67 -0.42
CA LEU A 81 -2.54 5.50 -0.97
C LEU A 81 -2.11 6.75 -1.72
N ALA A 82 -0.87 7.18 -1.51
CA ALA A 82 -0.27 8.31 -2.21
C ALA A 82 1.15 7.98 -2.70
N LYS A 83 1.54 8.56 -3.83
CA LYS A 83 2.93 8.56 -4.28
C LYS A 83 3.73 9.59 -3.49
N ARG A 84 4.89 9.20 -2.98
CA ARG A 84 5.88 10.12 -2.39
C ARG A 84 7.26 9.81 -2.97
N LEU A 85 7.95 10.85 -3.38
CA LEU A 85 9.37 10.78 -3.66
C LEU A 85 10.10 10.65 -2.33
N ILE A 86 10.92 9.62 -2.19
CA ILE A 86 11.78 9.42 -1.03
C ILE A 86 13.22 9.33 -1.49
N GLN A 87 14.14 9.76 -0.64
CA GLN A 87 15.56 9.51 -0.84
C GLN A 87 15.93 8.21 -0.13
N THR A 88 16.55 7.28 -0.85
CA THR A 88 17.11 6.06 -0.27
C THR A 88 18.39 6.39 0.51
N SER A 89 18.83 5.46 1.35
CA SER A 89 20.09 5.60 2.10
C SER A 89 21.31 5.80 1.20
N ASP A 90 21.24 5.30 -0.04
CA ASP A 90 22.26 5.44 -1.08
C ASP A 90 22.19 6.78 -1.84
N GLY A 91 21.32 7.71 -1.42
CA GLY A 91 21.16 9.03 -2.04
C GLY A 91 20.30 9.06 -3.30
N GLN A 92 19.75 7.93 -3.73
CA GLN A 92 18.87 7.87 -4.90
C GLN A 92 17.46 8.35 -4.57
N GLN A 93 16.82 9.06 -5.49
CA GLN A 93 15.42 9.45 -5.36
C GLN A 93 14.53 8.42 -6.04
N VAL A 94 13.63 7.79 -5.27
CA VAL A 94 12.71 6.77 -5.76
C VAL A 94 11.28 7.11 -5.41
N MET A 95 10.36 6.88 -6.36
CA MET A 95 8.93 7.01 -6.11
C MET A 95 8.43 5.80 -5.33
N CYS A 96 7.75 6.04 -4.21
CA CYS A 96 7.21 5.01 -3.34
C CYS A 96 5.74 5.23 -3.01
N ILE A 97 5.03 4.15 -2.70
CA ILE A 97 3.65 4.20 -2.21
C ILE A 97 3.67 4.36 -0.69
N ARG A 98 2.92 5.35 -0.19
CA ARG A 98 2.68 5.59 1.23
C ARG A 98 1.20 5.47 1.55
N VAL A 99 0.91 4.75 2.63
CA VAL A 99 -0.42 4.79 3.26
C VAL A 99 -0.52 6.09 4.04
N LEU A 100 -1.52 6.91 3.72
CA LEU A 100 -1.82 8.10 4.48
C LEU A 100 -2.69 7.73 5.68
N LEU A 101 -2.41 8.37 6.81
CA LEU A 101 -3.37 8.39 7.90
C LEU A 101 -4.58 9.21 7.43
N PRO A 102 -5.82 8.76 7.68
CA PRO A 102 -6.96 9.64 7.55
C PRO A 102 -6.66 10.87 8.39
N GLY A 103 -6.69 12.06 7.78
CA GLY A 103 -6.84 13.28 8.54
C GLY A 103 -8.03 13.11 9.49
N ARG A 104 -7.99 13.76 10.66
CA ARG A 104 -8.99 13.69 11.76
C ARG A 104 -10.47 13.67 11.33
N GLU A 105 -10.78 14.02 10.08
CA GLU A 105 -12.10 14.12 9.49
C GLU A 105 -12.80 12.79 9.18
N GLN A 106 -12.09 11.68 8.90
CA GLN A 106 -12.77 10.41 8.55
C GLN A 106 -13.29 9.60 9.76
N ARG A 107 -13.11 10.09 11.00
CA ARG A 107 -13.66 9.43 12.19
C ARG A 107 -15.10 9.88 12.51
N ALA A 108 -15.60 10.93 11.87
CA ALA A 108 -16.87 11.56 12.26
C ALA A 108 -18.13 10.99 11.58
N GLU A 109 -18.01 10.16 10.54
CA GLU A 109 -19.19 9.76 9.72
C GLU A 109 -19.60 8.28 9.86
N ARG A 110 -19.05 7.56 10.85
CA ARG A 110 -19.47 6.16 11.14
C ARG A 110 -20.25 6.01 12.46
N GLU A 111 -20.69 7.14 13.02
CA GLU A 111 -21.62 7.18 14.15
C GLU A 111 -22.77 8.13 13.78
N SER A 112 -23.71 7.64 12.96
CA SER A 112 -25.06 8.21 12.79
C SER A 112 -26.06 7.09 12.60
#